data_AF-A0A820AWL2-F1
#
_entry.id   AF-A0A820AWL2-F1
#
_cell.length_a   1.000
_cell.length_b   1.000
_cell.length_c   1.000
_cell.angle_alpha   90.00
_cell.angle_beta   90.00
_cell.angle_gamma   90.00
#
_symmetry.space_group_name_H-M   'P 1'
#
loop_
_entity.id
_entity.type
_entity.pdbx_description
1 polymer ?
#
loop_
_entity_poly.entity_id
_entity_poly.type
_entity_poly.pdbx_seq_one_letter_code
_entity_poly.pdbx_strand_id
1 'polypeptide(L)' 'MKSQVAAKAVKTMNPNMNIHSFIEGVFTETEHIYNDTFFEQLSGVVNALDNVKARTFLTGTSVEVL' A
#
# COMPACT_ATOMS: atom_id res chain seq x y z
N MET A 1 -14.24 -4.15 -5.45
CA MET A 1 -13.30 -3.30 -4.68
C MET A 1 -12.25 -2.76 -5.64
N LYS A 2 -11.81 -1.49 -5.52
CA LYS A 2 -10.89 -0.87 -6.49
C LYS A 2 -9.54 -1.60 -6.60
N SER A 3 -8.94 -2.00 -5.48
CA SER A 3 -7.64 -2.68 -5.42
C SER A 3 -7.63 -4.04 -6.14
N GLN A 4 -8.66 -4.85 -5.94
CA GLN A 4 -8.79 -6.15 -6.62
C GLN A 4 -9.01 -6.02 -8.15
N VAL A 5 -9.82 -5.04 -8.57
CA VAL A 5 -10.07 -4.81 -10.00
C VAL A 5 -8.81 -4.31 -10.70
N ALA A 6 -8.05 -3.42 -10.06
CA ALA A 6 -6.75 -2.97 -10.55
C ALA A 6 -5.76 -4.15 -10.66
N ALA A 7 -5.65 -5.00 -9.62
CA ALA A 7 -4.79 -6.17 -9.65
C ALA A 7 -5.15 -7.12 -10.81
N LYS A 8 -6.45 -7.35 -11.05
CA LYS A 8 -6.90 -8.19 -12.17
C LYS A 8 -6.54 -7.57 -13.52
N ALA A 9 -6.77 -6.26 -13.69
CA ALA A 9 -6.44 -5.55 -14.92
C ALA A 9 -4.94 -5.59 -15.23
N VAL A 10 -4.09 -5.39 -14.22
CA VAL A 10 -2.64 -5.43 -14.43
C VAL A 10 -2.16 -6.86 -14.69
N LYS A 11 -2.73 -7.88 -14.05
CA LYS A 11 -2.44 -9.28 -14.41
C LYS A 11 -2.83 -9.62 -15.85
N THR A 12 -3.86 -8.97 -16.40
CA THR A 12 -4.20 -9.10 -17.83
C THR A 12 -3.14 -8.44 -18.72
N MET A 13 -2.54 -7.32 -18.28
CA MET A 13 -1.46 -6.64 -19.02
C MET A 13 -0.10 -7.36 -18.90
N ASN A 14 0.22 -7.88 -17.71
CA ASN A 14 1.43 -8.66 -17.45
C ASN A 14 1.11 -9.81 -16.47
N PRO A 15 0.94 -11.04 -16.97
CA PRO A 15 0.63 -12.21 -16.14
C PRO A 15 1.72 -12.57 -15.13
N ASN A 16 2.97 -12.18 -15.40
CA ASN A 16 4.12 -12.45 -14.52
C ASN A 16 4.19 -11.50 -13.32
N MET A 17 3.29 -10.50 -13.26
CA MET A 17 3.30 -9.52 -12.18
C MET A 17 2.66 -10.10 -10.91
N ASN A 18 3.43 -10.12 -9.83
CA ASN A 18 2.97 -10.56 -8.51
C ASN A 18 2.33 -9.38 -7.77
N ILE A 19 1.02 -9.40 -7.62
CA ILE A 19 0.23 -8.34 -7.00
C ILE A 19 -0.55 -8.92 -5.83
N HIS A 20 -0.35 -8.35 -4.65
CA HIS A 20 -1.17 -8.60 -3.47
C HIS A 20 -2.01 -7.35 -3.21
N SER A 21 -3.33 -7.47 -3.33
CA SER A 21 -4.25 -6.36 -3.12
C SER A 21 -4.79 -6.37 -1.69
N PHE A 22 -4.52 -5.32 -0.94
CA PHE A 22 -5.16 -5.05 0.34
C PHE A 22 -6.40 -4.18 0.14
N ILE A 23 -7.33 -4.27 1.07
CA ILE A 23 -8.60 -3.52 1.05
C ILE A 23 -8.69 -2.61 2.28
N GLU A 24 -7.93 -2.97 3.30
CA GLU A 24 -7.80 -2.31 4.58
C GLU A 24 -7.13 -0.94 4.35
N GLY A 25 -7.79 0.13 4.79
CA GLY A 25 -7.20 1.45 4.75
C GLY A 25 -6.03 1.56 5.73
N VAL A 26 -5.08 2.43 5.43
CA VAL A 26 -3.90 2.63 6.26
C VAL A 26 -4.27 3.57 7.42
N PHE A 27 -4.55 2.98 8.58
CA PHE A 27 -4.87 3.66 9.83
C PHE A 27 -4.13 3.01 11.01
N THR A 28 -4.10 3.69 12.16
CA THR A 28 -3.51 3.18 13.41
C THR A 28 -4.14 1.85 13.85
N GLU A 29 -5.44 1.65 13.58
CA GLU A 29 -6.14 0.39 13.90
C GLU A 29 -5.62 -0.80 13.06
N THR A 30 -5.09 -0.53 11.87
CA THR A 30 -4.53 -1.53 10.94
C THR A 30 -3.00 -1.63 11.01
N GLU A 31 -2.37 -0.99 11.98
CA GLU A 31 -0.92 -1.01 12.18
C GLU A 31 -0.39 -2.42 12.45
N HIS A 32 -1.23 -3.32 12.99
CA HIS A 32 -0.90 -4.74 13.11
C HIS A 32 -0.68 -5.44 11.75
N ILE A 33 -1.26 -4.91 10.66
CA ILE A 33 -1.09 -5.38 9.28
C ILE A 33 0.08 -4.64 8.62
N TYR A 34 0.14 -3.32 8.81
CA TYR A 34 1.15 -2.42 8.26
C TYR A 34 2.18 -2.04 9.33
N ASN A 35 2.91 -3.03 9.84
CA ASN A 35 3.94 -2.84 10.87
C ASN A 35 5.33 -2.62 10.25
N ASP A 36 6.32 -2.31 11.10
CA ASP A 36 7.71 -2.07 10.66
C ASP A 36 8.26 -3.25 9.84
N THR A 37 7.99 -4.50 10.25
CA THR A 37 8.41 -5.70 9.51
C THR A 37 7.85 -5.76 8.09
N PHE A 38 6.61 -5.28 7.88
CA PHE A 38 6.01 -5.17 6.56
C PHE A 38 6.74 -4.12 5.72
N PHE A 39 7.02 -2.95 6.29
CA PHE A 39 7.70 -1.86 5.58
C PHE A 39 9.18 -2.15 5.29
N GLU A 40 9.89 -2.85 6.18
CA GLU A 40 11.28 -3.28 5.97
C GLU A 40 11.44 -4.24 4.79
N GLN A 41 10.39 -4.99 4.43
CA GLN A 41 10.40 -5.90 3.28
C GLN A 41 10.15 -5.18 1.95
N LEU A 42 9.74 -3.91 1.97
CA LEU A 42 9.43 -3.15 0.77
C LEU A 42 10.66 -2.38 0.29
N SER A 43 10.95 -2.47 -1.00
CA SER A 43 12.01 -1.65 -1.62
C SER A 43 11.61 -0.18 -1.75
N GLY A 44 10.32 0.14 -1.61
CA GLY A 44 9.79 1.50 -1.68
C GLY A 44 8.26 1.49 -1.56
N VAL A 45 7.69 2.63 -1.17
CA VAL A 45 6.24 2.81 -1.03
C VAL A 45 5.81 4.01 -1.86
N VAL A 46 4.78 3.82 -2.68
CA VAL A 46 4.21 4.87 -3.52
C VAL A 46 2.79 5.17 -3.04
N ASN A 47 2.55 6.41 -2.65
CA ASN A 47 1.27 6.84 -2.10
C ASN A 47 0.37 7.44 -3.18
N ALA A 48 -0.82 6.87 -3.36
CA ALA A 48 -1.89 7.41 -4.21
C ALA A 48 -3.13 7.79 -3.36
N LEU A 49 -2.88 8.48 -2.24
CA LEU A 49 -3.90 8.83 -1.25
C LEU A 49 -4.43 10.25 -1.47
N ASP A 50 -5.75 10.41 -1.37
CA ASP A 50 -6.47 11.67 -1.52
C ASP A 50 -6.75 12.37 -0.16
N ASN A 51 -6.43 11.72 0.95
CA ASN A 51 -6.76 12.20 2.28
C ASN A 51 -5.52 12.54 3.15
N VAL A 52 -5.61 13.66 3.86
CA VAL A 52 -4.53 14.19 4.70
C VAL A 52 -4.20 13.25 5.86
N LYS A 53 -5.20 12.55 6.41
CA LYS A 53 -5.04 11.65 7.55
C LYS A 53 -4.10 10.47 7.24
N ALA A 54 -4.30 9.79 6.11
CA ALA A 54 -3.42 8.69 5.70
C ALA A 54 -2.03 9.18 5.27
N ARG A 55 -1.93 10.42 4.73
CA ARG A 55 -0.64 11.05 4.47
C ARG A 55 0.16 11.30 5.74
N THR A 56 -0.48 11.81 6.80
CA THR A 56 0.18 12.04 8.10
C THR A 56 0.66 10.74 8.73
N PHE A 57 -0.13 9.66 8.64
CA PHE A 57 0.28 8.33 9.14
C PHE A 57 1.58 7.85 8.45
N LEU A 58 1.62 7.91 7.12
CA LEU A 58 2.78 7.46 6.34
C LEU A 58 3.98 8.41 6.38
N THR A 59 3.80 9.66 6.84
CA THR A 59 4.92 10.60 7.07
C THR A 59 5.59 10.35 8.42
N GLY A 60 4.85 9.80 9.40
CA GLY A 60 5.39 9.44 10.72
C GLY A 60 6.22 8.16 10.71
N THR A 61 5.85 7.20 9.86
CA THR A 61 6.65 6.01 9.57
C THR A 61 7.68 6.39 8.51
N SER A 62 8.98 6.23 8.76
CA SER A 62 10.09 6.69 7.92
C SER A 62 10.17 6.05 6.53
N VAL A 63 9.19 6.31 5.68
CA VAL A 63 9.08 5.77 4.34
C VAL A 63 9.17 6.91 3.35
N GLU A 64 10.27 6.98 2.62
CA GLU A 64 10.51 8.01 1.62
C GLU A 64 9.50 7.85 0.47
N VAL A 65 8.62 8.84 0.32
CA VAL A 65 7.67 8.94 -0.79
C VAL A 65 8.45 9.49 -1.99
N LEU A 66 8.75 8.64 -2.97
CA LEU A 66 9.23 9.07 -4.29
C LEU A 66 8.09 9.63 -5.14
#